data_AF-A0A9N8DIV7-F1
#
_entry.id   AF-A0A9N8DIV7-F1
#
_cell.length_a   1.000
_cell.length_b   1.000
_cell.length_c   1.000
_cell.angle_alpha   90.00
_cell.angle_beta   90.00
_cell.angle_gamma   90.00
#
_symmetry.space_group_name_H-M   'P 1'
#
loop_
_entity.id
_entity.type
_entity.pdbx_description
1 polymer ?
#
loop_
_entity_poly.entity_id
_entity_poly.type
_entity_poly.pdbx_seq_one_letter_code
_entity_poly.pdbx_strand_id
1 'polypeptide(L)'
;MSSPRRKRHIHLDDANNSSDDDRKPPAKKKKKSSKKSSNGQQQQDLPDFFSVDLVATKIFSFLDTKELYAMSKTSKYVRCLIRHEHVVRSALMHGGHAQQSMTNLVELVRHCSIWTPTALRLLRLCNGRRCEHCNAARVNCVNKDYGLFLCWNNCITSNHFSKKVGMNKKWKPLVTHDRCAAATYSSTAFIFLHPFKDSCGDPAGPLITKVTMDKVLAKKTTLDKELEKLDQQRHEHAARHAEEIIATFENSQQEARDRKTEKEKAKEEARGNAIERKRENVKQFLSKLEAVVDDNAPWKQFALEHKETTVYTSACNTVQMKCSFTHEVVKDCLKAPSKATKKKIQGMKQQLEEGFNFIWENCLHNFEFMPETNEFEKTMKAYCGREFYDMMHIQSITASDVAKLKTLLQNGSDPIPTLLPSLPRCVERAVTDRLLATVVAEGIAERKNSVFLRAHALHLWRSLRKTTDLAPHNRLNACLNKFPKMAKEWIQFKEPPDSKACLDALSLSAFFPRKG
;
A
#
# COMPACT_ATOMS: atom_id res chain seq x y z
N MET A 1 -32.59 26.16 -24.61
CA MET A 1 -33.06 25.62 -23.31
C MET A 1 -32.00 24.68 -22.79
N SER A 2 -31.23 25.16 -21.82
CA SER A 2 -29.88 24.67 -21.50
C SER A 2 -29.87 24.12 -20.09
N SER A 3 -29.85 22.79 -19.93
CA SER A 3 -29.73 22.15 -18.61
C SER A 3 -28.34 22.42 -18.00
N PRO A 4 -28.25 22.85 -16.73
CA PRO A 4 -26.97 23.00 -16.07
C PRO A 4 -26.43 21.64 -15.61
N ARG A 5 -25.24 21.28 -16.09
CA ARG A 5 -24.46 20.12 -15.64
C ARG A 5 -24.06 20.31 -14.17
N ARG A 6 -24.65 19.50 -13.27
CA ARG A 6 -24.19 19.32 -11.89
C ARG A 6 -22.76 18.74 -11.88
N LYS A 7 -21.78 19.51 -11.42
CA LYS A 7 -20.46 19.02 -11.02
C LYS A 7 -20.62 18.23 -9.72
N ARG A 8 -20.41 16.91 -9.77
CA ARG A 8 -20.19 16.10 -8.56
C ARG A 8 -18.75 16.34 -8.11
N HIS A 9 -18.57 17.05 -7.01
CA HIS A 9 -17.33 17.02 -6.25
C HIS A 9 -17.27 15.66 -5.53
N ILE A 10 -16.33 14.81 -5.97
CA ILE A 10 -15.92 13.63 -5.21
C ILE A 10 -14.84 14.12 -4.25
N HIS A 11 -15.17 14.20 -2.96
CA HIS A 11 -14.20 14.33 -1.89
C HIS A 11 -13.56 12.95 -1.69
N LEU A 12 -12.32 12.78 -2.16
CA LEU A 12 -11.46 11.67 -1.77
C LEU A 12 -10.67 12.15 -0.55
N ASP A 13 -11.17 11.81 0.63
CA ASP A 13 -10.44 11.94 1.88
C ASP A 13 -9.50 10.73 2.02
N ASP A 14 -8.36 10.75 1.32
CA ASP A 14 -7.25 9.85 1.63
C ASP A 14 -6.40 10.47 2.74
N ALA A 15 -6.84 10.20 3.96
CA ALA A 15 -6.02 10.34 5.16
C ALA A 15 -4.86 9.34 5.10
N ASN A 16 -3.70 9.78 4.60
CA ASN A 16 -2.45 9.06 4.78
C ASN A 16 -1.28 10.02 5.01
N ASN A 17 -1.38 10.80 6.09
CA ASN A 17 -0.24 11.46 6.71
C ASN A 17 0.33 10.53 7.79
N SER A 18 1.01 9.45 7.38
CA SER A 18 2.01 8.83 8.26
C SER A 18 3.37 9.42 7.91
N SER A 19 3.74 10.46 8.63
CA SER A 19 5.08 11.06 8.65
C SER A 19 6.08 10.14 9.37
N ASP A 20 6.12 8.86 9.00
CA ASP A 20 7.22 7.99 9.41
C ASP A 20 8.43 8.34 8.52
N ASP A 21 9.20 9.25 9.11
CA ASP A 21 10.57 9.67 8.86
C ASP A 21 11.45 8.53 8.28
N ASP A 22 11.28 8.25 6.99
CA ASP A 22 12.25 7.60 6.11
C ASP A 22 13.49 8.50 6.08
N ARG A 23 14.30 8.38 7.13
CA ARG A 23 15.65 8.91 7.18
C ARG A 23 16.41 8.27 6.05
N LYS A 24 16.40 8.97 4.91
CA LYS A 24 17.37 8.91 3.83
C LYS A 24 18.71 8.54 4.48
N PRO A 25 19.38 7.44 4.07
CA PRO A 25 20.66 7.06 4.67
C PRO A 25 21.54 8.30 4.72
N PRO A 26 22.13 8.65 5.88
CA PRO A 26 22.81 9.91 6.07
C PRO A 26 23.80 10.07 4.93
N ALA A 27 23.59 11.10 4.10
CA ALA A 27 24.49 11.41 3.00
C ALA A 27 25.90 11.42 3.59
N LYS A 28 26.78 10.54 3.11
CA LYS A 28 28.18 10.50 3.52
C LYS A 28 28.69 11.94 3.47
N LYS A 29 28.89 12.57 4.62
CA LYS A 29 29.46 13.92 4.72
C LYS A 29 30.80 13.85 3.99
N LYS A 30 30.84 14.33 2.74
CA LYS A 30 32.09 14.45 1.99
C LYS A 30 33.01 15.31 2.86
N LYS A 31 34.13 14.72 3.28
CA LYS A 31 35.19 15.41 4.03
C LYS A 31 35.55 16.64 3.20
N LYS A 32 35.27 17.84 3.73
CA LYS A 32 35.59 19.13 3.10
C LYS A 32 37.12 19.17 2.99
N SER A 33 37.67 18.86 1.83
CA SER A 33 39.09 19.07 1.55
C SER A 33 39.36 20.56 1.55
N SER A 34 40.32 20.98 2.37
CA SER A 34 40.80 22.36 2.45
C SER A 34 41.42 22.75 1.11
N LYS A 35 40.83 23.76 0.47
CA LYS A 35 41.30 24.31 -0.81
C LYS A 35 42.55 25.14 -0.53
N LYS A 36 43.74 24.58 -0.79
CA LYS A 36 45.01 25.31 -0.75
C LYS A 36 45.16 26.05 -2.09
N SER A 37 45.08 27.37 -2.03
CA SER A 37 45.25 28.28 -3.17
C SER A 37 46.72 28.41 -3.51
N SER A 38 47.19 27.70 -4.54
CA SER A 38 48.46 27.97 -5.20
C SER A 38 48.18 28.57 -6.57
N ASN A 39 48.44 29.88 -6.69
CA ASN A 39 48.54 30.60 -7.96
C ASN A 39 49.79 30.08 -8.68
N GLY A 40 49.60 29.20 -9.65
CA GLY A 40 50.62 28.80 -10.60
C GLY A 40 49.96 28.73 -11.96
N GLN A 41 50.35 29.62 -12.88
CA GLN A 41 50.03 29.51 -14.30
C GLN A 41 50.72 28.25 -14.85
N GLN A 42 50.10 27.10 -14.64
CA GLN A 42 50.37 25.92 -15.45
C GLN A 42 49.54 26.06 -16.72
N GLN A 43 50.24 26.29 -17.81
CA GLN A 43 49.77 26.01 -19.16
C GLN A 43 49.45 24.51 -19.16
N GLN A 44 48.20 24.18 -18.82
CA GLN A 44 47.73 22.80 -18.79
C GLN A 44 47.83 22.29 -20.22
N ASP A 45 48.68 21.28 -20.42
CA ASP A 45 48.56 20.35 -21.53
C ASP A 45 47.08 20.03 -21.68
N LEU A 46 46.48 20.55 -22.76
CA LEU A 46 45.06 20.38 -23.01
C LEU A 46 44.82 18.86 -22.96
N PRO A 47 43.96 18.36 -22.06
CA PRO A 47 43.69 16.93 -21.99
C PRO A 47 43.28 16.48 -23.38
N ASP A 48 43.98 15.45 -23.86
CA ASP A 48 43.81 14.80 -25.16
C ASP A 48 42.34 14.88 -25.58
N PHE A 49 42.09 15.57 -26.70
CA PHE A 49 40.75 15.69 -27.26
C PHE A 49 40.11 14.30 -27.27
N PHE A 50 38.96 14.14 -26.61
CA PHE A 50 38.21 12.89 -26.67
C PHE A 50 38.12 12.45 -28.13
N SER A 51 38.46 11.20 -28.40
CA SER A 51 38.35 10.68 -29.76
C SER A 51 36.93 10.95 -30.27
N VAL A 52 36.83 11.37 -31.53
CA VAL A 52 35.53 11.68 -32.14
C VAL A 52 34.57 10.49 -31.98
N ASP A 53 35.11 9.27 -32.04
CA ASP A 53 34.36 8.04 -31.83
C ASP A 53 33.79 7.93 -30.42
N LEU A 54 34.54 8.30 -29.37
CA LEU A 54 34.03 8.29 -28.00
C LEU A 54 32.89 9.31 -27.82
N VAL A 55 33.06 10.52 -28.39
CA VAL A 55 32.03 11.55 -28.36
C VAL A 55 30.76 11.09 -29.07
N ALA A 56 30.90 10.57 -30.29
CA ALA A 56 29.79 10.10 -31.08
C ALA A 56 29.09 8.89 -30.45
N THR A 57 29.83 7.85 -30.07
CA THR A 57 29.24 6.58 -29.62
C THR A 57 28.76 6.58 -28.17
N LYS A 58 29.41 7.36 -27.29
CA LYS A 58 29.07 7.38 -25.86
C LYS A 58 28.39 8.68 -25.46
N ILE A 59 29.00 9.82 -25.73
CA ILE A 59 28.54 11.10 -25.14
C ILE A 59 27.19 11.53 -25.69
N PHE A 60 26.96 11.44 -27.01
CA PHE A 60 25.69 11.90 -27.62
C PHE A 60 24.45 11.16 -27.10
N SER A 61 24.58 9.89 -26.68
CA SER A 61 23.48 9.12 -26.10
C SER A 61 23.05 9.65 -24.72
N PHE A 62 23.89 10.41 -24.02
CA PHE A 62 23.59 10.95 -22.68
C PHE A 62 23.14 12.42 -22.70
N LEU A 63 23.25 13.11 -23.83
CA LEU A 63 22.78 14.49 -23.96
C LEU A 63 21.26 14.54 -24.01
N ASP A 64 20.67 15.62 -23.51
CA ASP A 64 19.24 15.88 -23.73
C ASP A 64 18.96 16.28 -25.18
N THR A 65 17.68 16.26 -25.58
CA THR A 65 17.34 16.50 -26.99
C THR A 65 17.65 17.92 -27.43
N LYS A 66 17.70 18.89 -26.51
CA LYS A 66 18.03 20.30 -26.79
C LYS A 66 19.54 20.48 -26.91
N GLU A 67 20.31 19.86 -26.02
CA GLU A 67 21.77 19.81 -26.04
C GLU A 67 22.25 19.14 -27.32
N LEU A 68 21.69 17.98 -27.65
CA LEU A 68 22.00 17.28 -28.91
C LEU A 68 21.64 18.15 -30.13
N TYR A 69 20.52 18.91 -30.06
CA TYR A 69 20.15 19.85 -31.12
C TYR A 69 21.09 21.07 -31.19
N ALA A 70 21.55 21.61 -30.06
CA ALA A 70 22.56 22.65 -30.03
C ALA A 70 23.88 22.15 -30.63
N MET A 71 24.31 20.94 -30.28
CA MET A 71 25.48 20.27 -30.85
C MET A 71 25.37 20.11 -32.37
N SER A 72 24.19 19.78 -32.89
CA SER A 72 23.96 19.69 -34.34
C SER A 72 24.21 21.00 -35.12
N LYS A 73 24.26 22.14 -34.42
CA LYS A 73 24.48 23.47 -35.00
C LYS A 73 25.94 23.92 -34.95
N THR A 74 26.81 23.25 -34.20
CA THR A 74 28.19 23.70 -34.01
C THR A 74 29.05 23.49 -35.26
N SER A 75 28.91 22.35 -35.93
CA SER A 75 29.60 22.10 -37.21
C SER A 75 28.84 21.10 -38.08
N LYS A 76 29.10 21.15 -39.41
CA LYS A 76 28.58 20.15 -40.36
C LYS A 76 29.07 18.74 -40.03
N TYR A 77 30.32 18.62 -39.59
CA TYR A 77 30.92 17.35 -39.21
C TYR A 77 30.21 16.71 -38.01
N VAL A 78 30.07 17.44 -36.88
CA VAL A 78 29.35 16.97 -35.68
C VAL A 78 27.91 16.60 -36.01
N ARG A 79 27.24 17.40 -36.84
CA ARG A 79 25.87 17.11 -37.30
C ARG A 79 25.77 15.77 -38.02
N CYS A 80 26.74 15.41 -38.86
CA CYS A 80 26.78 14.14 -39.58
C CYS A 80 27.05 12.93 -38.67
N LEU A 81 27.60 13.14 -37.47
CA LEU A 81 27.82 12.08 -36.48
C LEU A 81 26.56 11.76 -35.66
N ILE A 82 25.53 12.61 -35.71
CA ILE A 82 24.27 12.35 -35.00
C ILE A 82 23.47 11.28 -35.75
N ARG A 83 23.37 10.11 -35.14
CA ARG A 83 22.58 8.96 -35.60
C ARG A 83 21.19 8.94 -34.98
N HIS A 84 20.31 8.08 -35.51
CA HIS A 84 18.97 7.88 -34.97
C HIS A 84 19.03 7.37 -33.54
N GLU A 85 19.98 6.47 -33.25
CA GLU A 85 20.13 5.91 -31.91
C GLU A 85 20.29 6.98 -30.81
N HIS A 86 21.06 8.04 -31.09
CA HIS A 86 21.31 9.13 -30.14
C HIS A 86 20.03 9.91 -29.83
N VAL A 87 19.24 10.19 -30.88
CA VAL A 87 18.01 10.97 -30.76
C VAL A 87 16.94 10.16 -30.01
N VAL A 88 16.79 8.88 -30.34
CA VAL A 88 15.83 7.98 -29.69
C VAL A 88 16.15 7.84 -28.20
N ARG A 89 17.41 7.50 -27.85
CA ARG A 89 17.85 7.38 -26.45
C ARG A 89 17.64 8.68 -25.68
N SER A 90 18.09 9.80 -26.25
CA SER A 90 17.94 11.12 -25.64
C SER A 90 16.47 11.48 -25.37
N ALA A 91 15.57 11.22 -26.32
CA ALA A 91 14.15 11.47 -26.17
C ALA A 91 13.50 10.61 -25.08
N LEU A 92 13.89 9.34 -24.98
CA LEU A 92 13.36 8.40 -23.99
C LEU A 92 13.89 8.66 -22.58
N MET A 93 15.17 8.98 -22.44
CA MET A 93 15.81 9.24 -21.15
C MET A 93 15.24 10.48 -20.45
N HIS A 94 14.93 11.53 -21.21
CA HIS A 94 14.48 12.82 -20.65
C HIS A 94 12.95 12.91 -20.51
N GLY A 95 12.20 12.03 -21.19
CA GLY A 95 10.75 11.93 -21.04
C GLY A 95 9.97 13.08 -21.68
N GLY A 96 8.77 13.33 -21.15
CA GLY A 96 7.91 14.45 -21.53
C GLY A 96 7.42 14.41 -22.99
N HIS A 97 7.37 15.58 -23.63
CA HIS A 97 6.87 15.69 -25.00
C HIS A 97 7.77 15.04 -26.06
N ALA A 98 9.08 14.95 -25.81
CA ALA A 98 10.02 14.30 -26.71
C ALA A 98 9.78 12.78 -26.74
N GLN A 99 9.65 12.16 -25.56
CA GLN A 99 9.26 10.76 -25.43
C GLN A 99 7.90 10.48 -26.10
N GLN A 100 6.88 11.30 -25.83
CA GLN A 100 5.57 11.11 -26.47
C GLN A 100 5.66 11.19 -28.01
N SER A 101 6.43 12.14 -28.53
CA SER A 101 6.64 12.28 -29.97
C SER A 101 7.36 11.07 -30.55
N MET A 102 8.35 10.53 -29.83
CA MET A 102 9.06 9.32 -30.24
C MET A 102 8.14 8.09 -30.27
N THR A 103 7.34 7.88 -29.22
CA THR A 103 6.34 6.79 -29.18
C THR A 103 5.37 6.89 -30.35
N ASN A 104 4.85 8.09 -30.63
CA ASN A 104 3.96 8.31 -31.77
C ASN A 104 4.63 8.02 -33.12
N LEU A 105 5.91 8.39 -33.27
CA LEU A 105 6.66 8.19 -34.51
C LEU A 105 7.02 6.72 -34.75
N VAL A 106 7.44 5.99 -33.71
CA VAL A 106 7.89 4.60 -33.85
C VAL A 106 6.78 3.70 -34.37
N GLU A 107 5.54 3.87 -33.93
CA GLU A 107 4.40 3.12 -34.47
C GLU A 107 4.21 3.39 -35.97
N LEU A 108 4.26 4.66 -36.38
CA LEU A 108 4.10 5.04 -37.79
C LEU A 108 5.27 4.53 -38.67
N VAL A 109 6.49 4.53 -38.12
CA VAL A 109 7.67 3.98 -38.79
C VAL A 109 7.58 2.46 -38.90
N ARG A 110 7.13 1.77 -37.84
CA ARG A 110 6.92 0.31 -37.82
C ARG A 110 5.94 -0.12 -38.89
N HIS A 111 4.82 0.58 -39.02
CA HIS A 111 3.84 0.32 -40.07
C HIS A 111 4.23 0.89 -41.44
N CYS A 112 5.39 1.55 -41.58
CA CYS A 112 5.80 2.22 -42.82
C CYS A 112 4.68 3.11 -43.41
N SER A 113 3.95 3.82 -42.54
CA SER A 113 2.82 4.68 -42.91
C SER A 113 3.23 6.14 -43.15
N ILE A 114 4.44 6.50 -42.74
CA ILE A 114 5.08 7.78 -43.00
C ILE A 114 6.45 7.60 -43.67
N TRP A 115 6.98 8.66 -44.26
CA TRP A 115 8.38 8.72 -44.66
C TRP A 115 9.30 8.64 -43.43
N THR A 116 10.27 7.72 -43.47
CA THR A 116 11.22 7.53 -42.36
C THR A 116 12.05 8.80 -42.16
N PRO A 117 11.97 9.46 -40.98
CA PRO A 117 12.69 10.70 -40.75
C PRO A 117 14.21 10.45 -40.68
N THR A 118 15.01 11.38 -41.21
CA THR A 118 16.46 11.42 -40.96
C THR A 118 16.75 11.71 -39.48
N ALA A 119 17.95 11.40 -38.99
CA ALA A 119 18.31 11.66 -37.58
C ALA A 119 18.12 13.14 -37.20
N LEU A 120 18.51 14.06 -38.08
CA LEU A 120 18.34 15.50 -37.85
C LEU A 120 16.86 15.93 -37.89
N ARG A 121 16.05 15.29 -38.74
CA ARG A 121 14.61 15.53 -38.77
C ARG A 121 13.95 15.02 -37.51
N LEU A 122 14.30 13.82 -37.07
CA LEU A 122 13.83 13.23 -35.82
C LEU A 122 14.19 14.12 -34.63
N LEU A 123 15.40 14.67 -34.60
CA LEU A 123 15.85 15.61 -33.57
C LEU A 123 15.04 16.92 -33.57
N ARG A 124 14.72 17.46 -34.76
CA ARG A 124 13.80 18.59 -34.92
C ARG A 124 12.40 18.23 -34.40
N LEU A 125 11.93 17.01 -34.67
CA LEU A 125 10.63 16.52 -34.19
C LEU A 125 10.60 16.35 -32.65
N CYS A 126 11.71 16.00 -32.01
CA CYS A 126 11.77 15.94 -30.55
C CYS A 126 11.78 17.33 -29.88
N ASN A 127 12.18 18.38 -30.61
CA ASN A 127 12.32 19.75 -30.09
C ASN A 127 11.25 20.73 -30.59
N GLY A 128 10.41 20.31 -31.54
CA GLY A 128 9.40 21.14 -32.17
C GLY A 128 8.35 21.64 -31.18
N ARG A 129 7.82 22.84 -31.43
CA ARG A 129 6.78 23.49 -30.60
C ARG A 129 5.67 24.15 -31.41
N ARG A 130 5.80 24.20 -32.73
CA ARG A 130 4.90 24.90 -33.63
C ARG A 130 4.48 23.97 -34.75
N CYS A 131 3.29 24.23 -35.27
CA CYS A 131 2.77 23.54 -36.44
C CYS A 131 3.71 23.74 -37.64
N GLU A 132 4.10 22.64 -38.30
CA GLU A 132 5.01 22.66 -39.45
C GLU A 132 4.36 23.18 -40.73
N HIS A 133 3.02 23.21 -40.77
CA HIS A 133 2.30 23.77 -41.91
C HIS A 133 2.05 25.26 -41.76
N CYS A 134 1.36 25.70 -40.69
CA CYS A 134 0.99 27.11 -40.53
C CYS A 134 2.01 27.94 -39.74
N ASN A 135 2.96 27.32 -39.04
CA ASN A 135 3.95 27.96 -38.15
C ASN A 135 3.38 28.92 -37.07
N ALA A 136 2.06 28.95 -36.90
CA ALA A 136 1.36 29.87 -36.00
C ALA A 136 0.92 29.15 -34.71
N ALA A 137 0.25 28.00 -34.86
CA ALA A 137 -0.29 27.27 -33.72
C ALA A 137 0.82 26.53 -32.94
N ARG A 138 0.75 26.60 -31.61
CA ARG A 138 1.59 25.80 -30.73
C ARG A 138 1.12 24.35 -30.75
N VAL A 139 2.06 23.43 -30.88
CA VAL A 139 1.80 21.99 -30.87
C VAL A 139 2.84 21.35 -29.95
N ASN A 140 2.40 20.55 -28.99
CA ASN A 140 3.27 20.07 -27.92
C ASN A 140 4.01 18.78 -28.28
N CYS A 141 3.43 17.94 -29.13
CA CYS A 141 4.04 16.70 -29.58
C CYS A 141 3.65 16.39 -31.03
N VAL A 142 4.40 15.49 -31.64
CA VAL A 142 4.08 14.96 -32.98
C VAL A 142 2.69 14.32 -32.96
N ASN A 143 1.89 14.60 -33.99
CA ASN A 143 0.59 13.99 -34.16
C ASN A 143 0.75 12.48 -34.44
N LYS A 144 0.06 11.66 -33.64
CA LYS A 144 0.14 10.18 -33.70
C LYS A 144 -0.34 9.57 -35.01
N ASP A 145 -1.15 10.29 -35.80
CA ASP A 145 -1.75 9.77 -37.02
C ASP A 145 -0.93 10.14 -38.26
N TYR A 146 -0.02 11.11 -38.17
CA TYR A 146 0.67 11.70 -39.34
C TYR A 146 2.19 11.85 -39.20
N GLY A 147 2.76 11.74 -38.00
CA GLY A 147 4.21 11.87 -37.81
C GLY A 147 4.76 13.29 -38.00
N LEU A 148 3.90 14.30 -37.92
CA LEU A 148 4.24 15.73 -38.07
C LEU A 148 3.71 16.56 -36.89
N PHE A 149 4.28 17.75 -36.67
CA PHE A 149 3.65 18.75 -35.79
C PHE A 149 2.55 19.47 -36.57
N LEU A 150 1.31 19.08 -36.35
CA LEU A 150 0.17 19.71 -37.00
C LEU A 150 -0.88 20.10 -35.99
N CYS A 151 -1.35 21.35 -36.09
CA CYS A 151 -2.47 21.78 -35.28
C CYS A 151 -3.78 21.23 -35.85
N TRP A 152 -4.61 20.71 -34.96
CA TRP A 152 -5.87 20.08 -35.32
C TRP A 152 -6.83 21.06 -35.99
N ASN A 153 -7.13 22.18 -35.32
CA ASN A 153 -8.19 23.11 -35.69
C ASN A 153 -7.96 23.86 -37.02
N ASN A 154 -6.70 24.15 -37.37
CA ASN A 154 -6.41 24.99 -38.53
C ASN A 154 -5.80 24.23 -39.70
N CYS A 155 -5.05 23.15 -39.47
CA CYS A 155 -4.37 22.44 -40.56
C CYS A 155 -5.08 21.14 -40.90
N ILE A 156 -5.32 20.27 -39.91
CA ILE A 156 -5.91 18.93 -40.15
C ILE A 156 -7.39 19.02 -40.55
N THR A 157 -8.16 19.89 -39.90
CA THR A 157 -9.59 20.05 -40.25
C THR A 157 -9.82 21.00 -41.42
N SER A 158 -8.78 21.69 -41.91
CA SER A 158 -8.91 22.57 -43.08
C SER A 158 -8.96 21.75 -44.37
N ASN A 159 -9.83 22.18 -45.29
CA ASN A 159 -9.93 21.57 -46.62
C ASN A 159 -8.75 21.90 -47.55
N HIS A 160 -7.79 22.72 -47.12
CA HIS A 160 -6.64 23.14 -47.92
C HIS A 160 -5.44 22.21 -47.79
N PHE A 161 -5.30 21.55 -46.63
CA PHE A 161 -4.16 20.68 -46.34
C PHE A 161 -4.56 19.19 -46.35
N SER A 162 -5.73 18.91 -45.79
CA SER A 162 -6.32 17.57 -45.76
C SER A 162 -7.75 17.58 -46.28
N LYS A 163 -8.22 16.42 -46.72
CA LYS A 163 -9.60 16.21 -47.12
C LYS A 163 -10.29 15.29 -46.13
N LYS A 164 -11.45 15.73 -45.66
CA LYS A 164 -12.39 14.87 -44.97
C LYS A 164 -13.04 13.91 -45.97
N VAL A 165 -12.89 12.61 -45.76
CA VAL A 165 -13.55 11.55 -46.52
C VAL A 165 -14.47 10.74 -45.60
N GLY A 166 -15.54 10.18 -46.16
CA GLY A 166 -16.44 9.27 -45.43
C GLY A 166 -15.96 7.82 -45.50
N MET A 167 -16.17 7.05 -44.43
CA MET A 167 -15.83 5.61 -44.31
C MET A 167 -16.81 4.72 -45.08
N ASN A 168 -17.07 5.03 -46.36
CA ASN A 168 -17.92 4.23 -47.23
C ASN A 168 -17.15 3.04 -47.86
N LYS A 169 -17.85 2.16 -48.59
CA LYS A 169 -17.24 0.98 -49.25
C LYS A 169 -16.04 1.33 -50.16
N LYS A 170 -16.00 2.55 -50.70
CA LYS A 170 -14.94 3.03 -51.59
C LYS A 170 -13.67 3.42 -50.83
N TRP A 171 -13.79 4.18 -49.75
CA TRP A 171 -12.63 4.73 -49.02
C TRP A 171 -12.17 3.87 -47.86
N LYS A 172 -13.08 3.13 -47.21
CA LYS A 172 -12.78 2.35 -46.01
C LYS A 172 -11.56 1.43 -46.19
N PRO A 173 -11.45 0.59 -47.25
CA PRO A 173 -10.30 -0.30 -47.41
C PRO A 173 -8.95 0.42 -47.51
N LEU A 174 -8.94 1.63 -48.10
CA LEU A 174 -7.71 2.42 -48.26
C LEU A 174 -7.31 3.10 -46.95
N VAL A 175 -8.30 3.63 -46.22
CA VAL A 175 -8.09 4.36 -44.97
C VAL A 175 -7.73 3.45 -43.81
N THR A 176 -8.30 2.24 -43.76
CA THR A 176 -8.01 1.26 -42.71
C THR A 176 -6.75 0.45 -42.96
N HIS A 177 -6.03 0.72 -44.05
CA HIS A 177 -4.78 0.04 -44.34
C HIS A 177 -3.69 0.51 -43.37
N ASP A 178 -2.88 -0.41 -42.80
CA ASP A 178 -1.87 -0.07 -41.79
C ASP A 178 -0.85 0.98 -42.27
N ARG A 179 -0.55 0.97 -43.57
CA ARG A 179 0.35 1.96 -44.20
C ARG A 179 -0.31 3.31 -44.50
N CYS A 180 -1.59 3.47 -44.23
CA CYS A 180 -2.30 4.74 -44.41
C CYS A 180 -2.32 5.54 -43.12
N ALA A 181 -1.50 6.58 -43.07
CA ALA A 181 -1.52 7.58 -42.00
C ALA A 181 -2.74 8.52 -42.16
N ALA A 182 -3.82 8.24 -41.42
CA ALA A 182 -5.05 9.02 -41.43
C ALA A 182 -5.65 9.20 -40.02
N ALA A 183 -6.04 10.43 -39.68
CA ALA A 183 -6.80 10.68 -38.46
C ALA A 183 -8.27 10.28 -38.67
N THR A 184 -8.69 9.22 -38.01
CA THR A 184 -10.06 8.69 -38.09
C THR A 184 -10.92 9.24 -36.95
N TYR A 185 -12.14 9.66 -37.28
CA TYR A 185 -13.13 10.15 -36.32
C TYR A 185 -14.53 9.66 -36.70
N SER A 186 -15.04 8.70 -35.93
CA SER A 186 -16.35 8.07 -36.15
C SER A 186 -16.48 7.54 -37.59
N SER A 187 -17.38 8.09 -38.40
CA SER A 187 -17.64 7.69 -39.79
C SER A 187 -16.79 8.42 -40.83
N THR A 188 -15.79 9.20 -40.41
CA THR A 188 -15.00 10.05 -41.30
C THR A 188 -13.51 9.96 -41.01
N ALA A 189 -12.68 10.26 -42.01
CA ALA A 189 -11.22 10.30 -41.88
C ALA A 189 -10.66 11.54 -42.57
N PHE A 190 -9.54 12.04 -42.07
CA PHE A 190 -8.81 13.17 -42.66
C PHE A 190 -7.53 12.65 -43.31
N ILE A 191 -7.39 12.90 -44.61
CA ILE A 191 -6.27 12.40 -45.43
C ILE A 191 -5.57 13.58 -46.07
N PHE A 192 -4.24 13.55 -46.14
CA PHE A 192 -3.49 14.63 -46.77
C PHE A 192 -3.78 14.72 -48.26
N LEU A 193 -3.94 15.92 -48.79
CA LEU A 193 -4.21 16.12 -50.20
C LEU A 193 -3.00 15.76 -51.05
N HIS A 194 -1.82 16.27 -50.68
CA HIS A 194 -0.59 16.17 -51.46
C HIS A 194 0.57 15.62 -50.60
N PRO A 195 1.62 15.07 -51.25
CA PRO A 195 2.86 14.73 -50.55
C PRO A 195 3.42 15.96 -49.82
N PHE A 196 3.81 15.77 -48.57
CA PHE A 196 4.37 16.84 -47.75
C PHE A 196 5.90 16.81 -47.80
N LYS A 197 6.51 17.99 -47.86
CA LYS A 197 7.95 18.18 -47.75
C LYS A 197 8.25 19.07 -46.55
N ASP A 198 9.29 18.75 -45.82
CA ASP A 198 9.74 19.58 -44.70
C ASP A 198 10.43 20.86 -45.18
N SER A 199 10.88 21.70 -44.24
CA SER A 199 11.59 22.95 -44.56
C SER A 199 12.97 22.75 -45.21
N CYS A 200 13.51 21.53 -45.20
CA CYS A 200 14.73 21.17 -45.92
C CYS A 200 14.44 20.60 -47.32
N GLY A 201 13.16 20.43 -47.69
CA GLY A 201 12.74 19.83 -48.95
C GLY A 201 12.68 18.30 -48.92
N ASP A 202 12.96 17.68 -47.77
CA ASP A 202 12.91 16.23 -47.60
C ASP A 202 11.43 15.76 -47.53
N PRO A 203 11.09 14.61 -48.13
CA PRO A 203 9.75 14.04 -47.99
C PRO A 203 9.46 13.72 -46.52
N ALA A 204 8.26 14.10 -46.05
CA ALA A 204 7.87 13.90 -44.66
C ALA A 204 6.35 13.63 -44.54
N GLY A 205 5.94 13.06 -43.41
CA GLY A 205 4.53 12.77 -43.14
C GLY A 205 3.99 11.55 -43.89
N PRO A 206 2.66 11.50 -44.13
CA PRO A 206 1.98 10.33 -44.70
C PRO A 206 2.56 9.88 -46.04
N LEU A 207 2.77 8.57 -46.17
CA LEU A 207 3.20 7.96 -47.43
C LEU A 207 2.06 7.92 -48.46
N ILE A 208 0.88 7.50 -48.01
CA ILE A 208 -0.33 7.48 -48.83
C ILE A 208 -1.07 8.81 -48.65
N THR A 209 -1.28 9.51 -49.76
CA THR A 209 -2.06 10.76 -49.81
C THR A 209 -3.34 10.54 -50.61
N LYS A 210 -4.25 11.52 -50.60
CA LYS A 210 -5.47 11.48 -51.41
C LYS A 210 -5.13 11.33 -52.89
N VAL A 211 -4.10 12.00 -53.40
CA VAL A 211 -3.65 11.83 -54.80
C VAL A 211 -3.25 10.39 -55.08
N THR A 212 -2.59 9.71 -54.15
CA THR A 212 -2.26 8.27 -54.28
C THR A 212 -3.54 7.44 -54.32
N MET A 213 -4.47 7.68 -53.40
CA MET A 213 -5.75 6.95 -53.34
C MET A 213 -6.62 7.17 -54.58
N ASP A 214 -6.70 8.40 -55.09
CA ASP A 214 -7.45 8.72 -56.31
C ASP A 214 -6.87 7.96 -57.52
N LYS A 215 -5.54 7.82 -57.61
CA LYS A 215 -4.90 7.00 -58.66
C LYS A 215 -5.28 5.52 -58.55
N VAL A 216 -5.24 4.97 -57.33
CA VAL A 216 -5.65 3.57 -57.06
C VAL A 216 -7.09 3.34 -57.50
N LEU A 217 -7.98 4.26 -57.13
CA LEU A 217 -9.41 4.21 -57.46
C LEU A 217 -9.69 4.39 -58.96
N ALA A 218 -8.96 5.30 -59.63
CA ALA A 218 -9.15 5.58 -61.06
C ALA A 218 -8.63 4.45 -61.95
N LYS A 219 -7.46 3.89 -61.63
CA LYS A 219 -6.82 2.83 -62.42
C LYS A 219 -7.37 1.44 -62.12
N LYS A 220 -8.29 1.31 -61.15
CA LYS A 220 -8.75 0.02 -60.60
C LYS A 220 -7.61 -0.92 -60.21
N THR A 221 -6.47 -0.35 -59.81
CA THR A 221 -5.30 -1.08 -59.33
C THR A 221 -5.45 -1.39 -57.84
N THR A 222 -4.77 -2.41 -57.33
CA THR A 222 -4.71 -2.68 -55.89
C THR A 222 -3.79 -1.67 -55.20
N LEU A 223 -4.10 -1.32 -53.95
CA LEU A 223 -3.25 -0.42 -53.16
C LEU A 223 -1.83 -1.00 -53.01
N ASP A 224 -1.72 -2.32 -52.87
CA ASP A 224 -0.45 -3.05 -52.71
C ASP A 224 0.52 -2.80 -53.87
N LYS A 225 0.03 -2.75 -55.12
CA LYS A 225 0.87 -2.47 -56.30
C LYS A 225 1.44 -1.06 -56.30
N GLU A 226 0.69 -0.08 -55.77
CA GLU A 226 1.21 1.28 -55.63
C GLU A 226 2.16 1.40 -54.43
N LEU A 227 1.93 0.62 -53.36
CA LEU A 227 2.84 0.51 -52.22
C LEU A 227 4.18 -0.13 -52.61
N GLU A 228 4.17 -1.20 -53.41
CA GLU A 228 5.40 -1.83 -53.94
C GLU A 228 6.25 -0.82 -54.73
N LYS A 229 5.63 0.03 -55.55
CA LYS A 229 6.34 1.10 -56.27
C LYS A 229 6.94 2.13 -55.31
N LEU A 230 6.21 2.49 -54.26
CA LEU A 230 6.71 3.41 -53.24
C LEU A 230 7.87 2.78 -52.46
N ASP A 231 7.84 1.47 -52.20
CA ASP A 231 8.95 0.76 -51.56
C ASP A 231 10.17 0.65 -52.48
N GLN A 232 9.97 0.42 -53.78
CA GLN A 232 11.07 0.48 -54.76
C GLN A 232 11.69 1.88 -54.85
N GLN A 233 10.89 2.94 -54.68
CA GLN A 233 11.36 4.31 -54.61
C GLN A 233 12.04 4.64 -53.26
N ARG A 234 11.77 3.87 -52.20
CA ARG A 234 12.46 4.02 -50.93
C ARG A 234 13.86 3.44 -51.07
N HIS A 235 14.86 4.29 -50.94
CA HIS A 235 16.25 3.87 -50.86
C HIS A 235 16.45 2.88 -49.70
N GLU A 236 17.32 1.88 -49.89
CA GLU A 236 17.73 0.93 -48.85
C GLU A 236 18.14 1.60 -47.52
N HIS A 237 18.65 2.83 -47.60
CA HIS A 237 18.95 3.66 -46.43
C HIS A 237 17.73 3.94 -45.54
N ALA A 238 16.53 4.15 -46.11
CA ALA A 238 15.32 4.43 -45.33
C ALA A 238 14.83 3.21 -44.55
N ALA A 239 15.00 2.00 -45.10
CA ALA A 239 14.69 0.76 -44.39
C ALA A 239 15.64 0.57 -43.20
N ARG A 240 16.95 0.72 -43.42
CA ARG A 240 17.96 0.67 -42.35
C ARG A 240 17.70 1.68 -41.24
N HIS A 241 17.34 2.92 -41.59
CA HIS A 241 16.99 3.92 -40.58
C HIS A 241 15.73 3.56 -39.79
N ALA A 242 14.72 2.95 -40.44
CA ALA A 242 13.51 2.51 -39.75
C ALA A 242 13.83 1.40 -38.73
N GLU A 243 14.61 0.41 -39.14
CA GLU A 243 15.10 -0.66 -38.27
C GLU A 243 15.92 -0.10 -37.10
N GLU A 244 16.84 0.83 -37.33
CA GLU A 244 17.64 1.47 -36.28
C GLU A 244 16.76 2.20 -35.26
N ILE A 245 15.75 2.97 -35.73
CA ILE A 245 14.80 3.68 -34.86
C ILE A 245 14.03 2.69 -33.98
N ILE A 246 13.45 1.64 -34.60
CA ILE A 246 12.60 0.66 -33.91
C ILE A 246 13.44 -0.12 -32.90
N ALA A 247 14.58 -0.69 -33.33
CA ALA A 247 15.46 -1.47 -32.48
C ALA A 247 15.98 -0.64 -31.30
N THR A 248 16.40 0.60 -31.53
CA THR A 248 16.87 1.47 -30.44
C THR A 248 15.74 1.79 -29.45
N PHE A 249 14.53 2.03 -29.94
CA PHE A 249 13.39 2.34 -29.08
C PHE A 249 13.02 1.15 -28.20
N GLU A 250 12.94 -0.04 -28.79
CA GLU A 250 12.60 -1.28 -28.08
C GLU A 250 13.68 -1.64 -27.05
N ASN A 251 14.95 -1.59 -27.43
CA ASN A 251 16.07 -1.82 -26.51
C ASN A 251 16.05 -0.83 -25.34
N SER A 252 15.82 0.46 -25.62
CA SER A 252 15.76 1.49 -24.57
C SER A 252 14.56 1.31 -23.62
N GLN A 253 13.40 0.87 -24.14
CA GLN A 253 12.22 0.53 -23.33
C GLN A 253 12.49 -0.71 -22.46
N GLN A 254 13.16 -1.72 -23.03
CA GLN A 254 13.51 -2.93 -22.31
C GLN A 254 14.52 -2.64 -21.18
N GLU A 255 15.60 -1.90 -21.48
CA GLU A 255 16.57 -1.45 -20.47
C GLU A 255 15.90 -0.66 -19.33
N ALA A 256 14.90 0.18 -19.65
CA ALA A 256 14.15 0.93 -18.63
C ALA A 256 13.30 0.01 -17.74
N ARG A 257 12.69 -1.04 -18.31
CA ARG A 257 11.96 -2.06 -17.55
C ARG A 257 12.91 -2.86 -16.66
N ASP A 258 14.04 -3.31 -17.20
CA ASP A 258 15.04 -4.09 -16.46
C ASP A 258 15.61 -3.29 -15.29
N ARG A 259 15.98 -2.02 -15.49
CA ARG A 259 16.41 -1.15 -14.38
C ARG A 259 15.32 -0.92 -13.33
N LYS A 260 14.05 -0.97 -13.71
CA LYS A 260 12.93 -0.83 -12.76
C LYS A 260 12.79 -2.10 -11.94
N THR A 261 12.80 -3.28 -12.57
CA THR A 261 12.71 -4.56 -11.88
C THR A 261 13.91 -4.80 -10.97
N GLU A 262 15.14 -4.47 -11.41
CA GLU A 262 16.34 -4.51 -10.58
C GLU A 262 16.23 -3.61 -9.35
N LYS A 263 15.72 -2.37 -9.52
CA LYS A 263 15.49 -1.45 -8.39
C LYS A 263 14.43 -1.96 -7.42
N GLU A 264 13.37 -2.58 -7.92
CA GLU A 264 12.31 -3.16 -7.07
C GLU A 264 12.83 -4.37 -6.30
N LYS A 265 13.57 -5.27 -6.96
CA LYS A 265 14.25 -6.40 -6.32
C LYS A 265 15.25 -5.93 -5.25
N ALA A 266 16.09 -4.96 -5.56
CA ALA A 266 17.04 -4.40 -4.60
C ALA A 266 16.34 -3.73 -3.40
N LYS A 267 15.17 -3.10 -3.61
CA LYS A 267 14.35 -2.55 -2.52
C LYS A 267 13.75 -3.65 -1.65
N GLU A 268 13.27 -4.73 -2.24
CA GLU A 268 12.71 -5.88 -1.54
C GLU A 268 13.77 -6.59 -0.69
N GLU A 269 14.94 -6.86 -1.27
CA GLU A 269 16.10 -7.41 -0.56
C GLU A 269 16.53 -6.49 0.59
N ALA A 270 16.61 -5.17 0.36
CA ALA A 270 16.92 -4.21 1.40
C ALA A 270 15.86 -4.19 2.52
N ARG A 271 14.58 -4.36 2.19
CA ARG A 271 13.48 -4.47 3.16
C ARG A 271 13.60 -5.74 3.99
N GLY A 272 13.85 -6.89 3.36
CA GLY A 272 14.06 -8.18 4.03
C GLY A 272 15.23 -8.10 5.02
N ASN A 273 16.39 -7.61 4.56
CA ASN A 273 17.57 -7.40 5.40
C ASN A 273 17.31 -6.43 6.56
N ALA A 274 16.51 -5.38 6.37
CA ALA A 274 16.14 -4.45 7.43
C ALA A 274 15.24 -5.08 8.49
N ILE A 275 14.27 -5.91 8.07
CA ILE A 275 13.37 -6.65 8.97
C ILE A 275 14.17 -7.66 9.80
N GLU A 276 15.07 -8.42 9.18
CA GLU A 276 15.90 -9.41 9.86
C GLU A 276 16.83 -8.75 10.88
N ARG A 277 17.51 -7.67 10.51
CA ARG A 277 18.31 -6.86 11.45
C ARG A 277 17.47 -6.31 12.60
N LYS A 278 16.24 -5.85 12.34
CA LYS A 278 15.33 -5.38 13.40
C LYS A 278 14.98 -6.52 14.36
N ARG A 279 14.65 -7.71 13.84
CA ARG A 279 14.34 -8.91 14.65
C ARG A 279 15.52 -9.29 15.54
N GLU A 280 16.73 -9.35 14.98
CA GLU A 280 17.94 -9.66 15.75
C GLU A 280 18.19 -8.62 16.85
N ASN A 281 18.05 -7.32 16.53
CA ASN A 281 18.18 -6.26 17.52
C ASN A 281 17.12 -6.34 18.64
N VAL A 282 15.89 -6.75 18.32
CA VAL A 282 14.83 -6.97 19.33
C VAL A 282 15.18 -8.17 20.21
N LYS A 283 15.69 -9.27 19.65
CA LYS A 283 16.15 -10.43 20.43
C LYS A 283 17.27 -10.05 21.39
N GLN A 284 18.28 -9.32 20.90
CA GLN A 284 19.37 -8.82 21.74
C GLN A 284 18.88 -7.86 22.83
N PHE A 285 17.90 -7.01 22.51
CA PHE A 285 17.27 -6.13 23.50
C PHE A 285 16.56 -6.93 24.59
N LEU A 286 15.73 -7.91 24.23
CA LEU A 286 15.00 -8.74 25.18
C LEU A 286 15.96 -9.57 26.06
N SER A 287 17.00 -10.16 25.48
CA SER A 287 18.04 -10.86 26.25
C SER A 287 18.76 -9.94 27.24
N LYS A 288 19.06 -8.70 26.86
CA LYS A 288 19.64 -7.70 27.79
C LYS A 288 18.68 -7.30 28.90
N LEU A 289 17.38 -7.20 28.60
CA LEU A 289 16.36 -6.90 29.59
C LEU A 289 16.21 -8.06 30.59
N GLU A 290 16.16 -9.29 30.08
CA GLU A 290 16.09 -10.51 30.88
C GLU A 290 17.30 -10.67 31.81
N ALA A 291 18.50 -10.34 31.35
CA ALA A 291 19.72 -10.42 32.15
C ALA A 291 19.80 -9.37 33.28
N VAL A 292 19.06 -8.26 33.20
CA VAL A 292 19.06 -7.25 34.28
C VAL A 292 17.94 -7.44 35.29
N VAL A 293 16.85 -8.11 34.92
CA VAL A 293 15.74 -8.44 35.83
C VAL A 293 16.19 -9.57 36.76
N ASP A 294 15.95 -9.40 38.07
CA ASP A 294 16.37 -10.36 39.11
C ASP A 294 15.89 -11.79 38.78
N ASP A 295 16.82 -12.74 38.74
CA ASP A 295 16.54 -14.16 38.48
C ASP A 295 15.65 -14.78 39.56
N ASN A 296 15.64 -14.22 40.77
CA ASN A 296 14.81 -14.70 41.87
C ASN A 296 13.39 -14.13 41.86
N ALA A 297 13.06 -13.20 40.95
CA ALA A 297 11.74 -12.59 40.90
C ALA A 297 10.69 -13.62 40.43
N PRO A 298 9.65 -13.94 41.24
CA PRO A 298 8.70 -15.01 40.93
C PRO A 298 7.84 -14.71 39.69
N TRP A 299 7.75 -13.44 39.29
CA TRP A 299 7.00 -12.97 38.13
C TRP A 299 7.85 -12.88 36.84
N LYS A 300 9.17 -13.10 36.90
CA LYS A 300 10.09 -12.87 35.76
C LYS A 300 9.67 -13.61 34.50
N GLN A 301 9.45 -14.92 34.62
CA GLN A 301 9.09 -15.78 33.49
C GLN A 301 7.80 -15.30 32.80
N PHE A 302 6.78 -14.98 33.60
CA PHE A 302 5.50 -14.49 33.11
C PHE A 302 5.63 -13.10 32.46
N ALA A 303 6.35 -12.18 33.10
CA ALA A 303 6.50 -10.81 32.64
C ALA A 303 7.20 -10.71 31.29
N LEU A 304 8.21 -11.55 31.05
CA LEU A 304 9.04 -11.53 29.85
C LEU A 304 8.56 -12.49 28.75
N GLU A 305 7.46 -13.20 28.98
CA GLU A 305 6.88 -14.08 27.99
C GLU A 305 6.39 -13.29 26.76
N HIS A 306 6.78 -13.76 25.57
CA HIS A 306 6.51 -13.08 24.32
C HIS A 306 6.23 -14.05 23.17
N LYS A 307 5.57 -13.54 22.13
CA LYS A 307 5.26 -14.26 20.90
C LYS A 307 5.87 -13.53 19.71
N GLU A 308 6.53 -14.27 18.84
CA GLU A 308 6.97 -13.75 17.55
C GLU A 308 5.76 -13.53 16.63
N THR A 309 5.70 -12.36 16.00
CA THR A 309 4.61 -12.00 15.10
C THR A 309 4.98 -12.36 13.67
N THR A 310 4.07 -13.00 12.93
CA THR A 310 4.30 -13.42 11.53
C THR A 310 4.15 -12.29 10.51
N VAL A 311 3.51 -11.18 10.89
CA VAL A 311 3.27 -10.03 10.02
C VAL A 311 4.42 -9.04 10.15
N TYR A 312 5.32 -9.05 9.16
CA TYR A 312 6.49 -8.19 9.12
C TYR A 312 6.25 -6.99 8.21
N THR A 313 5.81 -5.89 8.81
CA THR A 313 5.92 -4.57 8.17
C THR A 313 6.93 -3.73 8.94
N SER A 314 7.46 -2.67 8.32
CA SER A 314 8.34 -1.72 9.01
C SER A 314 7.66 -1.10 10.26
N ALA A 315 6.34 -0.96 10.22
CA ALA A 315 5.51 -0.38 11.28
C ALA A 315 5.13 -1.37 12.40
N CYS A 316 5.05 -2.67 12.10
CA CYS A 316 4.70 -3.69 13.10
C CYS A 316 5.91 -4.08 13.97
N ASN A 317 5.61 -4.43 15.22
CA ASN A 317 6.59 -5.01 16.12
C ASN A 317 6.80 -6.48 15.72
N THR A 318 8.08 -6.92 15.67
CA THR A 318 8.43 -8.31 15.38
C THR A 318 8.07 -9.26 16.53
N VAL A 319 7.92 -8.70 17.72
CA VAL A 319 7.62 -9.41 18.96
C VAL A 319 6.50 -8.69 19.68
N GLN A 320 5.55 -9.47 20.21
CA GLN A 320 4.49 -9.00 21.08
C GLN A 320 4.66 -9.65 22.47
N MET A 321 4.74 -8.84 23.52
CA MET A 321 4.74 -9.35 24.89
C MET A 321 3.34 -9.89 25.21
N LYS A 322 3.25 -11.02 25.92
CA LYS A 322 1.94 -11.56 26.32
C LYS A 322 1.28 -10.70 27.40
N CYS A 323 2.06 -10.17 28.33
CA CYS A 323 1.57 -9.23 29.33
C CYS A 323 1.50 -7.80 28.76
N SER A 324 0.31 -7.19 28.86
CA SER A 324 0.02 -5.84 28.36
C SER A 324 0.82 -4.77 29.10
N PHE A 325 0.98 -4.91 30.41
CA PHE A 325 1.82 -4.03 31.22
C PHE A 325 3.26 -4.03 30.72
N THR A 326 3.88 -5.22 30.58
CA THR A 326 5.22 -5.32 30.02
C THR A 326 5.28 -4.72 28.62
N HIS A 327 4.28 -5.03 27.77
CA HIS A 327 4.22 -4.49 26.41
C HIS A 327 4.28 -2.97 26.40
N GLU A 328 3.48 -2.28 27.23
CA GLU A 328 3.46 -0.83 27.30
C GLU A 328 4.79 -0.22 27.77
N VAL A 329 5.44 -0.87 28.74
CA VAL A 329 6.75 -0.45 29.25
C VAL A 329 7.82 -0.57 28.17
N VAL A 330 7.83 -1.65 27.39
CA VAL A 330 8.90 -1.91 26.41
C VAL A 330 8.58 -1.48 24.97
N LYS A 331 7.35 -1.06 24.65
CA LYS A 331 6.88 -0.83 23.26
C LYS A 331 7.78 0.07 22.43
N ASP A 332 8.33 1.12 23.03
CA ASP A 332 9.19 2.07 22.32
C ASP A 332 10.52 1.43 21.91
N CYS A 333 11.03 0.51 22.72
CA CYS A 333 12.24 -0.25 22.44
C CYS A 333 11.98 -1.42 21.50
N LEU A 334 10.77 -2.01 21.51
CA LEU A 334 10.37 -2.97 20.47
C LEU A 334 10.24 -2.29 19.10
N LYS A 335 9.70 -1.06 19.05
CA LYS A 335 9.61 -0.28 17.81
C LYS A 335 10.99 0.17 17.32
N ALA A 336 11.86 0.63 18.24
CA ALA A 336 13.19 1.15 17.93
C ALA A 336 14.27 0.57 18.87
N PRO A 337 14.71 -0.69 18.65
CA PRO A 337 15.62 -1.39 19.57
C PRO A 337 17.00 -0.74 19.67
N SER A 338 17.43 -0.01 18.66
CA SER A 338 18.67 0.80 18.71
C SER A 338 18.64 1.92 19.75
N LYS A 339 17.46 2.31 20.26
CA LYS A 339 17.31 3.28 21.35
C LYS A 339 17.34 2.66 22.75
N ALA A 340 17.46 1.34 22.86
CA ALA A 340 17.52 0.63 24.14
C ALA A 340 18.91 0.78 24.78
N THR A 341 19.23 1.99 25.25
CA THR A 341 20.46 2.26 26.00
C THR A 341 20.43 1.55 27.35
N LYS A 342 21.60 1.27 27.94
CA LYS A 342 21.71 0.66 29.28
C LYS A 342 20.86 1.41 30.32
N LYS A 343 20.87 2.74 30.29
CA LYS A 343 20.02 3.58 31.17
C LYS A 343 18.53 3.36 30.94
N LYS A 344 18.09 3.29 29.67
CA LYS A 344 16.68 3.05 29.34
C LYS A 344 16.24 1.65 29.76
N ILE A 345 17.11 0.64 29.56
CA ILE A 345 16.86 -0.74 30.01
C ILE A 345 16.71 -0.80 31.53
N GLN A 346 17.59 -0.14 32.29
CA GLN A 346 17.47 -0.06 33.74
C GLN A 346 16.19 0.67 34.21
N GLY A 347 15.78 1.73 33.52
CA GLY A 347 14.50 2.39 33.81
C GLY A 347 13.29 1.49 33.54
N MET A 348 13.31 0.72 32.44
CA MET A 348 12.27 -0.27 32.16
C MET A 348 12.25 -1.40 33.20
N LYS A 349 13.44 -1.90 33.59
CA LYS A 349 13.58 -2.87 34.70
C LYS A 349 12.89 -2.36 35.97
N GLN A 350 13.25 -1.15 36.41
CA GLN A 350 12.68 -0.55 37.62
C GLN A 350 11.15 -0.44 37.54
N GLN A 351 10.60 -0.01 36.40
CA GLN A 351 9.14 0.05 36.20
C GLN A 351 8.48 -1.33 36.27
N LEU A 352 9.11 -2.36 35.69
CA LEU A 352 8.62 -3.74 35.77
C LEU A 352 8.65 -4.24 37.21
N GLU A 353 9.76 -4.06 37.93
CA GLU A 353 9.89 -4.45 39.33
C GLU A 353 8.86 -3.75 40.22
N GLU A 354 8.71 -2.43 40.11
CA GLU A 354 7.72 -1.66 40.88
C GLU A 354 6.26 -2.03 40.57
N GLY A 355 5.98 -2.47 39.35
CA GLY A 355 4.64 -2.89 38.93
C GLY A 355 4.33 -4.32 39.36
N PHE A 356 5.22 -5.26 39.07
CA PHE A 356 5.02 -6.66 39.38
C PHE A 356 5.21 -6.99 40.86
N ASN A 357 6.17 -6.38 41.57
CA ASN A 357 6.28 -6.55 43.02
C ASN A 357 5.01 -6.08 43.71
N PHE A 358 4.43 -4.95 43.28
CA PHE A 358 3.14 -4.49 43.79
C PHE A 358 2.01 -5.51 43.56
N ILE A 359 1.92 -6.11 42.37
CA ILE A 359 0.94 -7.15 42.05
C ILE A 359 1.15 -8.41 42.93
N TRP A 360 2.40 -8.76 43.22
CA TRP A 360 2.76 -9.93 44.02
C TRP A 360 2.56 -9.74 45.52
N GLU A 361 3.05 -8.64 46.08
CA GLU A 361 2.94 -8.28 47.50
C GLU A 361 1.49 -8.13 47.94
N ASN A 362 0.62 -7.67 47.04
CA ASN A 362 -0.82 -7.55 47.29
C ASN A 362 -1.60 -8.79 46.86
N CYS A 363 -0.93 -9.90 46.54
CA CYS A 363 -1.52 -11.17 46.11
C CYS A 363 -2.56 -11.05 44.98
N LEU A 364 -2.43 -10.05 44.09
CA LEU A 364 -3.39 -9.83 42.99
C LEU A 364 -3.27 -10.93 41.92
N HIS A 365 -2.14 -11.63 41.89
CA HIS A 365 -1.82 -12.66 40.92
C HIS A 365 -2.53 -14.00 41.17
N ASN A 366 -2.90 -14.29 42.42
CA ASN A 366 -3.50 -15.57 42.81
C ASN A 366 -4.88 -15.41 43.49
N PHE A 367 -5.42 -14.18 43.53
CA PHE A 367 -6.68 -13.82 44.18
C PHE A 367 -6.72 -14.06 45.70
N GLU A 368 -5.59 -14.26 46.38
CA GLU A 368 -5.59 -14.39 47.85
C GLU A 368 -5.97 -13.10 48.57
N PHE A 369 -5.85 -11.95 47.89
CA PHE A 369 -6.35 -10.67 48.38
C PHE A 369 -7.88 -10.63 48.53
N MET A 370 -8.60 -11.52 47.83
CA MET A 370 -10.05 -11.59 47.95
C MET A 370 -10.40 -12.17 49.32
N PRO A 371 -11.16 -11.42 50.15
CA PRO A 371 -11.61 -11.94 51.43
C PRO A 371 -12.48 -13.18 51.23
N GLU A 372 -12.60 -14.01 52.25
CA GLU A 372 -13.52 -15.15 52.27
C GLU A 372 -14.57 -14.99 53.37
N THR A 373 -14.96 -13.73 53.64
CA THR A 373 -15.85 -13.42 54.78
C THR A 373 -17.26 -13.92 54.55
N ASN A 374 -17.68 -14.03 53.28
CA ASN A 374 -18.99 -14.51 52.91
C ASN A 374 -18.95 -15.48 51.72
N GLU A 375 -20.05 -16.19 51.53
CA GLU A 375 -20.18 -17.25 50.53
C GLU A 375 -20.01 -16.74 49.08
N PHE A 376 -20.35 -15.47 48.83
CA PHE A 376 -20.17 -14.86 47.52
C PHE A 376 -18.70 -14.65 47.21
N GLU A 377 -17.92 -14.15 48.16
CA GLU A 377 -16.48 -13.97 47.95
C GLU A 377 -15.76 -15.30 47.80
N LYS A 378 -16.09 -16.31 48.61
CA LYS A 378 -15.58 -17.69 48.45
C LYS A 378 -15.87 -18.25 47.06
N THR A 379 -17.11 -18.05 46.59
CA THR A 379 -17.53 -18.47 45.26
C THR A 379 -16.74 -17.76 44.16
N MET A 380 -16.55 -16.45 44.30
CA MET A 380 -15.79 -15.66 43.33
C MET A 380 -14.32 -16.06 43.30
N LYS A 381 -13.67 -16.20 44.46
CA LYS A 381 -12.27 -16.61 44.57
C LYS A 381 -12.04 -17.99 43.96
N ALA A 382 -12.90 -18.96 44.29
CA ALA A 382 -12.84 -20.31 43.72
C ALA A 382 -13.06 -20.32 42.20
N TYR A 383 -14.00 -19.52 41.68
CA TYR A 383 -14.22 -19.37 40.24
C TYR A 383 -13.01 -18.75 39.55
N CYS A 384 -12.49 -17.64 40.10
CA CYS A 384 -11.35 -16.92 39.54
C CYS A 384 -10.08 -17.78 39.52
N GLY A 385 -9.78 -18.51 40.60
CA GLY A 385 -8.63 -19.41 40.65
C GLY A 385 -8.70 -20.57 39.64
N ARG A 386 -9.91 -21.01 39.27
CA ARG A 386 -10.11 -22.05 38.25
C ARG A 386 -10.00 -21.51 36.82
N GLU A 387 -10.64 -20.38 36.54
CA GLU A 387 -10.79 -19.87 35.18
C GLU A 387 -9.58 -19.05 34.71
N PHE A 388 -8.95 -18.33 35.63
CA PHE A 388 -7.74 -17.55 35.37
C PHE A 388 -6.51 -18.28 35.91
N TYR A 389 -6.44 -19.59 35.63
CA TYR A 389 -5.21 -20.34 35.86
C TYR A 389 -4.07 -19.72 35.06
N ASP A 390 -2.83 -19.89 35.54
CA ASP A 390 -1.63 -19.37 34.85
C ASP A 390 -1.61 -17.85 34.67
N MET A 391 -2.21 -17.11 35.61
CA MET A 391 -2.11 -15.64 35.69
C MET A 391 -2.68 -14.89 34.47
N MET A 392 -3.61 -15.50 33.73
CA MET A 392 -4.19 -14.91 32.52
C MET A 392 -4.84 -13.53 32.75
N HIS A 393 -5.45 -13.28 33.92
CA HIS A 393 -6.04 -11.97 34.23
C HIS A 393 -5.00 -10.86 34.34
N ILE A 394 -3.77 -11.19 34.73
CA ILE A 394 -2.67 -10.22 34.80
C ILE A 394 -2.19 -9.85 33.40
N GLN A 395 -2.32 -10.74 32.41
CA GLN A 395 -1.87 -10.47 31.04
C GLN A 395 -2.60 -9.27 30.42
N SER A 396 -3.83 -8.97 30.84
CA SER A 396 -4.60 -7.83 30.37
C SER A 396 -4.34 -6.52 31.13
N ILE A 397 -3.65 -6.55 32.28
CA ILE A 397 -3.41 -5.35 33.09
C ILE A 397 -2.45 -4.42 32.34
N THR A 398 -2.81 -3.14 32.24
CA THR A 398 -1.98 -2.07 31.65
C THR A 398 -1.20 -1.30 32.73
N ALA A 399 -0.26 -0.44 32.33
CA ALA A 399 0.45 0.43 33.29
C ALA A 399 -0.50 1.42 33.97
N SER A 400 -1.53 1.87 33.26
CA SER A 400 -2.60 2.70 33.80
C SER A 400 -3.39 1.96 34.88
N ASP A 401 -3.66 0.68 34.67
CA ASP A 401 -4.40 -0.13 35.64
C ASP A 401 -3.58 -0.39 36.90
N VAL A 402 -2.27 -0.62 36.79
CA VAL A 402 -1.38 -0.70 37.97
C VAL A 402 -1.43 0.58 38.80
N ALA A 403 -1.39 1.76 38.16
CA ALA A 403 -1.49 3.04 38.88
C ALA A 403 -2.85 3.23 39.57
N LYS A 404 -3.94 2.82 38.91
CA LYS A 404 -5.29 2.83 39.50
C LYS A 404 -5.38 1.86 40.69
N LEU A 405 -4.85 0.65 40.56
CA LEU A 405 -4.83 -0.35 41.63
C LEU A 405 -4.07 0.14 42.85
N LYS A 406 -2.92 0.81 42.66
CA LYS A 406 -2.17 1.48 43.73
C LYS A 406 -3.06 2.50 44.48
N THR A 407 -3.77 3.33 43.73
CA THR A 407 -4.67 4.36 44.29
C THR A 407 -5.86 3.73 45.02
N LEU A 408 -6.48 2.69 44.46
CA LEU A 408 -7.61 2.00 45.06
C LEU A 408 -7.21 1.35 46.39
N LEU A 409 -6.10 0.61 46.42
CA LEU A 409 -5.63 -0.06 47.62
C LEU A 409 -5.20 0.92 48.72
N GLN A 410 -4.55 2.03 48.36
CA GLN A 410 -4.23 3.10 49.31
C GLN A 410 -5.48 3.74 49.95
N ASN A 411 -6.58 3.79 49.21
CA ASN A 411 -7.86 4.32 49.69
C ASN A 411 -8.77 3.25 50.33
N GLY A 412 -8.29 2.01 50.50
CA GLY A 412 -9.10 0.89 51.01
C GLY A 412 -10.28 0.51 50.10
N SER A 413 -10.22 0.86 48.81
CA SER A 413 -11.23 0.54 47.81
C SER A 413 -10.99 -0.83 47.16
N ASP A 414 -12.06 -1.50 46.73
CA ASP A 414 -12.01 -2.82 46.10
C ASP A 414 -11.24 -2.78 44.75
N PRO A 415 -10.14 -3.53 44.58
CA PRO A 415 -9.38 -3.59 43.33
C PRO A 415 -10.05 -4.43 42.23
N ILE A 416 -11.05 -5.27 42.57
CA ILE A 416 -11.67 -6.25 41.66
C ILE A 416 -12.23 -5.63 40.37
N PRO A 417 -12.94 -4.48 40.38
CA PRO A 417 -13.46 -3.88 39.16
C PRO A 417 -12.39 -3.50 38.14
N THR A 418 -11.17 -3.22 38.60
CA THR A 418 -10.03 -2.88 37.73
C THR A 418 -9.31 -4.14 37.23
N LEU A 419 -9.15 -5.16 38.09
CA LEU A 419 -8.51 -6.44 37.72
C LEU A 419 -9.35 -7.26 36.74
N LEU A 420 -10.66 -7.15 36.83
CA LEU A 420 -11.60 -7.88 35.98
C LEU A 420 -12.51 -6.86 35.28
N PRO A 421 -12.08 -6.21 34.19
CA PRO A 421 -12.95 -5.28 33.44
C PRO A 421 -14.24 -5.97 32.93
N SER A 422 -14.20 -7.30 32.78
CA SER A 422 -15.33 -8.17 32.45
C SER A 422 -16.08 -8.71 33.68
N LEU A 423 -15.89 -8.11 34.86
CA LEU A 423 -16.43 -8.55 36.16
C LEU A 423 -17.91 -8.93 36.12
N PRO A 424 -18.82 -8.19 35.45
CA PRO A 424 -20.23 -8.58 35.41
C PRO A 424 -20.46 -9.98 34.83
N ARG A 425 -19.69 -10.37 33.81
CA ARG A 425 -19.77 -11.72 33.22
C ARG A 425 -19.11 -12.77 34.10
N CYS A 426 -18.00 -12.45 34.74
CA CYS A 426 -17.32 -13.34 35.69
C CYS A 426 -18.22 -13.65 36.88
N VAL A 427 -18.87 -12.63 37.45
CA VAL A 427 -19.83 -12.78 38.56
C VAL A 427 -21.01 -13.66 38.16
N GLU A 428 -21.61 -13.41 37.00
CA GLU A 428 -22.72 -14.24 36.50
C GLU A 428 -22.34 -15.72 36.36
N ARG A 429 -21.15 -16.00 35.81
CA ARG A 429 -20.66 -17.38 35.65
C ARG A 429 -20.32 -18.04 36.98
N ALA A 430 -19.61 -17.34 37.87
CA ALA A 430 -19.25 -17.82 39.19
C ALA A 430 -20.48 -18.21 40.02
N VAL A 431 -21.47 -17.32 40.07
CA VAL A 431 -22.73 -17.55 40.77
C VAL A 431 -23.46 -18.75 40.15
N THR A 432 -23.55 -18.80 38.84
CA THR A 432 -24.27 -19.87 38.15
C THR A 432 -23.60 -21.24 38.39
N ASP A 433 -22.28 -21.31 38.32
CA ASP A 433 -21.53 -22.54 38.61
C ASP A 433 -21.73 -23.00 40.06
N ARG A 434 -21.78 -22.06 41.02
CA ARG A 434 -22.05 -22.39 42.44
C ARG A 434 -23.47 -22.92 42.65
N LEU A 435 -24.46 -22.29 42.05
CA LEU A 435 -25.86 -22.73 42.13
C LEU A 435 -26.01 -24.14 41.54
N LEU A 436 -25.39 -24.41 40.40
CA LEU A 436 -25.37 -25.74 39.79
C LEU A 436 -24.67 -26.77 40.69
N ALA A 437 -23.52 -26.42 41.27
CA ALA A 437 -22.80 -27.31 42.18
C ALA A 437 -23.64 -27.70 43.40
N THR A 438 -24.46 -26.78 43.91
CA THR A 438 -25.37 -27.03 45.05
C THR A 438 -26.44 -28.05 44.69
N VAL A 439 -27.08 -27.91 43.53
CA VAL A 439 -28.11 -28.85 43.05
C VAL A 439 -27.55 -30.24 42.79
N VAL A 440 -26.32 -30.32 42.26
CA VAL A 440 -25.62 -31.59 42.06
C VAL A 440 -25.27 -32.24 43.41
N ALA A 441 -24.78 -31.46 44.38
CA ALA A 441 -24.42 -31.96 45.71
C ALA A 441 -25.62 -32.49 46.49
N GLU A 442 -26.81 -31.89 46.33
CA GLU A 442 -28.06 -32.37 46.92
C GLU A 442 -28.67 -33.58 46.18
N GLY A 443 -28.02 -34.10 45.13
CA GLY A 443 -28.53 -35.23 44.35
C GLY A 443 -29.78 -34.90 43.51
N ILE A 444 -30.07 -33.62 43.31
CA ILE A 444 -31.27 -33.18 42.58
C ILE A 444 -31.10 -33.35 41.07
N ALA A 445 -29.88 -33.15 40.56
CA ALA A 445 -29.60 -33.21 39.13
C ALA A 445 -28.30 -33.95 38.81
N GLU A 446 -28.30 -34.71 37.71
CA GLU A 446 -27.09 -35.24 37.10
C GLU A 446 -26.39 -34.17 36.23
N ARG A 447 -25.07 -34.31 36.02
CA ARG A 447 -24.26 -33.40 35.18
C ARG A 447 -24.83 -33.17 33.76
N LYS A 448 -25.60 -34.13 33.24
CA LYS A 448 -26.22 -34.07 31.90
C LYS A 448 -27.29 -32.97 31.79
N ASN A 449 -27.90 -32.53 32.89
CA ASN A 449 -28.93 -31.48 32.93
C ASN A 449 -28.36 -30.05 32.98
N SER A 450 -27.05 -29.88 32.79
CA SER A 450 -26.32 -28.65 33.14
C SER A 450 -26.67 -27.42 32.30
N VAL A 451 -27.04 -27.57 31.02
CA VAL A 451 -27.30 -26.40 30.14
C VAL A 451 -28.60 -25.68 30.50
N PHE A 452 -29.69 -26.44 30.68
CA PHE A 452 -31.00 -25.89 31.05
C PHE A 452 -30.94 -25.24 32.44
N LEU A 453 -30.42 -25.96 33.44
CA LEU A 453 -30.28 -25.44 34.79
C LEU A 453 -29.37 -24.20 34.84
N ARG A 454 -28.34 -24.12 34.00
CA ARG A 454 -27.45 -22.95 33.89
C ARG A 454 -28.20 -21.71 33.43
N ALA A 455 -29.07 -21.84 32.42
CA ALA A 455 -29.88 -20.73 31.94
C ALA A 455 -30.83 -20.21 33.03
N HIS A 456 -31.46 -21.13 33.78
CA HIS A 456 -32.35 -20.78 34.88
C HIS A 456 -31.64 -20.16 36.08
N ALA A 457 -30.46 -20.68 36.46
CA ALA A 457 -29.63 -20.10 37.52
C ALA A 457 -29.24 -18.65 37.17
N LEU A 458 -28.82 -18.41 35.92
CA LEU A 458 -28.51 -17.08 35.43
C LEU A 458 -29.74 -16.17 35.44
N HIS A 459 -30.90 -16.68 35.03
CA HIS A 459 -32.15 -15.94 35.07
C HIS A 459 -32.54 -15.54 36.50
N LEU A 460 -32.45 -16.47 37.45
CA LEU A 460 -32.73 -16.23 38.87
C LEU A 460 -31.80 -15.16 39.45
N TRP A 461 -30.50 -15.24 39.16
CA TRP A 461 -29.55 -14.22 39.58
C TRP A 461 -29.87 -12.84 39.02
N ARG A 462 -30.18 -12.76 37.72
CA ARG A 462 -30.53 -11.51 37.05
C ARG A 462 -31.86 -10.92 37.52
N SER A 463 -32.85 -11.76 37.82
CA SER A 463 -34.16 -11.28 38.30
C SER A 463 -34.04 -10.65 39.69
N LEU A 464 -33.28 -11.27 40.60
CA LEU A 464 -33.01 -10.73 41.94
C LEU A 464 -32.19 -9.44 41.90
N ARG A 465 -31.33 -9.26 40.90
CA ARG A 465 -30.62 -7.99 40.66
C ARG A 465 -31.57 -6.84 40.27
N LYS A 466 -32.68 -7.12 39.58
CA LYS A 466 -33.64 -6.10 39.15
C LYS A 466 -34.63 -5.71 40.24
N THR A 467 -34.95 -6.64 41.14
CA THR A 467 -36.05 -6.48 42.09
C THR A 467 -35.62 -6.02 43.48
N THR A 468 -34.32 -6.05 43.79
CA THR A 468 -33.83 -5.76 45.14
C THR A 468 -32.53 -4.97 45.14
N ASP A 469 -32.43 -3.97 46.01
CA ASP A 469 -31.19 -3.25 46.34
C ASP A 469 -30.27 -4.07 47.27
N LEU A 470 -30.42 -5.39 47.28
CA LEU A 470 -29.63 -6.27 48.13
C LEU A 470 -28.16 -6.23 47.73
N ALA A 471 -27.28 -6.27 48.73
CA ALA A 471 -25.86 -6.50 48.51
C ALA A 471 -25.62 -7.85 47.76
N PRO A 472 -24.56 -7.96 46.94
CA PRO A 472 -24.30 -9.17 46.14
C PRO A 472 -24.29 -10.48 46.94
N HIS A 473 -23.74 -10.49 48.16
CA HIS A 473 -23.73 -11.68 49.02
C HIS A 473 -25.14 -12.11 49.45
N ASN A 474 -26.00 -11.15 49.82
CA ASN A 474 -27.39 -11.43 50.18
C ASN A 474 -28.18 -11.95 48.99
N ARG A 475 -27.91 -11.42 47.79
CA ARG A 475 -28.50 -11.96 46.55
C ARG A 475 -28.07 -13.39 46.29
N LEU A 476 -26.80 -13.73 46.48
CA LEU A 476 -26.32 -15.10 46.27
C LEU A 476 -26.97 -16.05 47.26
N ASN A 477 -27.02 -15.69 48.54
CA ASN A 477 -27.68 -16.50 49.57
C ASN A 477 -29.16 -16.72 49.27
N ALA A 478 -29.87 -15.69 48.78
CA ALA A 478 -31.25 -15.83 48.32
C ALA A 478 -31.37 -16.78 47.12
N CYS A 479 -30.42 -16.75 46.18
CA CYS A 479 -30.36 -17.71 45.08
C CYS A 479 -30.10 -19.12 45.58
N LEU A 480 -29.13 -19.32 46.47
CA LEU A 480 -28.76 -20.62 47.02
C LEU A 480 -29.93 -21.29 47.76
N ASN A 481 -30.77 -20.52 48.44
CA ASN A 481 -31.95 -21.04 49.14
C ASN A 481 -33.13 -21.36 48.20
N LYS A 482 -33.28 -20.59 47.11
CA LYS A 482 -34.41 -20.74 46.17
C LYS A 482 -34.14 -21.75 45.07
N PHE A 483 -32.92 -21.75 44.52
CA PHE A 483 -32.60 -22.49 43.31
C PHE A 483 -32.76 -24.01 43.43
N PRO A 484 -32.35 -24.68 44.54
CA PRO A 484 -32.57 -26.12 44.71
C PRO A 484 -34.06 -26.52 44.69
N LYS A 485 -34.94 -25.69 45.27
CA LYS A 485 -36.39 -25.94 45.25
C LYS A 485 -36.95 -25.82 43.84
N MET A 486 -36.59 -24.75 43.14
CA MET A 486 -36.98 -24.54 41.74
C MET A 486 -36.45 -25.65 40.83
N ALA A 487 -35.21 -26.10 41.06
CA ALA A 487 -34.61 -27.20 40.30
C ALA A 487 -35.34 -28.54 40.52
N LYS A 488 -35.75 -28.86 41.76
CA LYS A 488 -36.56 -30.06 42.06
C LYS A 488 -37.90 -30.03 41.32
N GLU A 489 -38.60 -28.90 41.36
CA GLU A 489 -39.87 -28.72 40.66
C GLU A 489 -39.68 -28.91 39.14
N TRP A 490 -38.65 -28.29 38.55
CA TRP A 490 -38.40 -28.39 37.11
C TRP A 490 -38.01 -29.78 36.64
N ILE A 491 -37.24 -30.53 37.41
CA ILE A 491 -36.82 -31.89 37.04
C ILE A 491 -38.00 -32.88 37.13
N GLN A 492 -38.99 -32.59 37.98
CA GLN A 492 -40.22 -33.39 38.07
C GLN A 492 -41.14 -33.23 36.84
N PHE A 493 -41.01 -32.14 36.08
CA PHE A 493 -41.63 -32.03 34.76
C PHE A 493 -40.87 -32.94 33.77
N LYS A 494 -41.31 -34.19 33.68
CA LYS A 494 -40.67 -35.33 32.98
C LYS A 494 -40.40 -35.12 31.48
N GLU A 495 -40.92 -34.07 30.86
CA GLU A 495 -40.64 -33.75 29.47
C GLU A 495 -39.92 -32.41 29.42
N PRO A 496 -38.64 -32.34 28.97
CA PRO A 496 -38.03 -31.06 28.70
C PRO A 496 -38.90 -30.38 27.63
N PRO A 497 -39.53 -29.23 27.91
CA PRO A 497 -40.24 -28.49 26.88
C PRO A 497 -39.25 -28.26 25.74
N ASP A 498 -39.70 -28.52 24.50
CA ASP A 498 -38.88 -28.52 23.29
C ASP A 498 -37.83 -27.41 23.38
N SER A 499 -36.55 -27.78 23.37
CA SER A 499 -35.44 -26.91 23.79
C SER A 499 -35.43 -25.54 23.08
N LYS A 500 -36.03 -25.48 21.90
CA LYS A 500 -36.29 -24.28 21.11
C LYS A 500 -37.36 -23.37 21.73
N ALA A 501 -38.52 -23.93 22.12
CA ALA A 501 -39.60 -23.21 22.79
C ALA A 501 -39.17 -22.66 24.17
N CYS A 502 -38.27 -23.36 24.88
CA CYS A 502 -37.81 -22.90 26.19
C CYS A 502 -36.76 -21.78 26.10
N LEU A 503 -35.91 -21.78 25.07
CA LEU A 503 -35.03 -20.65 24.76
C LEU A 503 -35.82 -19.43 24.28
N ASP A 504 -36.89 -19.66 23.50
CA ASP A 504 -37.80 -18.60 23.05
C ASP A 504 -38.65 -18.03 24.21
N ALA A 505 -39.06 -18.86 25.18
CA ALA A 505 -39.78 -18.44 26.40
C ALA A 505 -38.90 -17.70 27.43
N LEU A 506 -37.58 -17.96 27.42
CA LEU A 506 -36.61 -17.17 28.20
C LEU A 506 -36.36 -15.78 27.60
N SER A 507 -36.93 -15.47 26.42
CA SER A 507 -37.06 -14.10 25.91
C SER A 507 -38.13 -13.31 26.68
N LEU A 508 -37.76 -12.87 27.88
CA LEU A 508 -38.27 -11.73 28.66
C LEU A 508 -39.79 -11.55 28.94
N SER A 509 -40.73 -12.35 28.42
CA SER A 509 -42.17 -11.98 28.51
C SER A 509 -43.09 -12.97 29.24
N ALA A 510 -42.72 -14.22 29.48
CA ALA A 510 -43.74 -15.25 29.75
C ALA A 510 -44.06 -15.57 31.23
N PHE A 511 -43.25 -15.18 32.22
CA PHE A 511 -43.37 -15.78 33.58
C PHE A 511 -43.68 -14.85 34.75
N PHE A 512 -44.01 -13.57 34.53
CA PHE A 512 -44.60 -12.74 35.59
C PHE A 512 -45.82 -11.98 35.06
N PRO A 513 -47.00 -12.09 35.71
CA PRO A 513 -48.11 -11.21 35.40
C PRO A 513 -47.67 -9.79 35.72
N ARG A 514 -47.73 -8.89 34.74
CA ARG A 514 -47.65 -7.45 35.01
C ARG A 514 -48.78 -7.13 35.99
N LYS A 515 -48.45 -6.77 37.22
CA LYS A 515 -49.40 -6.07 38.09
C LYS A 515 -49.68 -4.73 37.40
N GLY A 516 -50.90 -4.58 36.91
CA GLY A 516 -51.46 -3.28 36.53
C GLY A 516 -51.66 -2.41 37.75
#